data_AF-A0A4Y7J6L0-F1
#
_entry.id   AF-A0A4Y7J6L0-F1
#
_cell.length_a   1.000
_cell.length_b   1.000
_cell.length_c   1.000
_cell.angle_alpha   90.00
_cell.angle_beta   90.00
_cell.angle_gamma   90.00
#
_symmetry.space_group_name_H-M   'P 1'
#
loop_
_entity.id
_entity.type
_entity.pdbx_description
1 polymer ?
#
loop_
_entity_poly.entity_id
_entity_poly.type
_entity_poly.pdbx_seq_one_letter_code
_entity_poly.pdbx_strand_id
1 'polypeptide(L)'
;MGLSRIFHFVLALTALCFPIANMCTYRYDDTRIAKEKKGGKKKTVDPFAKKDWWYDIKAPSLFSVRSVGKTQDQSYKNFRLGVEDVQGNNVLTNFWGMDFTRDKLRCLAGKCHTFIEALVDVKTTDNFTLRVFCMGFTMRREKQVLRTCYAQSSHIRQIRCKMVEIMVNQASSCILKS
;
A
#
# COMPACT_ATOMS: atom_id res chain seq x y z
N MET A 1 -9.89 9.13 -9.68
CA MET A 1 -9.73 8.22 -10.85
C MET A 1 -8.35 7.55 -10.95
N GLY A 2 -7.31 8.02 -10.24
CA GLY A 2 -5.95 7.44 -10.29
C GLY A 2 -5.78 6.12 -9.51
N LEU A 3 -6.07 6.11 -8.20
CA LEU A 3 -5.94 4.89 -7.37
C LEU A 3 -7.04 3.84 -7.60
N SER A 4 -8.25 4.25 -7.99
CA SER A 4 -9.32 3.29 -8.34
C SER A 4 -8.98 2.51 -9.63
N ARG A 5 -8.19 3.09 -10.54
CA ARG A 5 -7.60 2.36 -11.67
C ARG A 5 -6.50 1.40 -11.20
N ILE A 6 -5.64 1.81 -10.28
CA ILE A 6 -4.64 0.92 -9.65
C ILE A 6 -5.31 -0.31 -8.99
N PHE A 7 -6.44 -0.14 -8.30
CA PHE A 7 -7.17 -1.25 -7.66
C PHE A 7 -8.01 -2.10 -8.63
N HIS A 8 -8.62 -1.51 -9.68
CA HIS A 8 -9.32 -2.28 -10.71
C HIS A 8 -8.37 -3.03 -11.67
N PHE A 9 -7.11 -2.60 -11.83
CA PHE A 9 -6.15 -3.23 -12.75
C PHE A 9 -5.51 -4.52 -12.21
N VAL A 10 -5.62 -4.80 -10.91
CA VAL A 10 -5.22 -6.11 -10.35
C VAL A 10 -5.99 -7.26 -11.04
N LEU A 11 -7.18 -6.98 -11.57
CA LEU A 11 -8.00 -7.94 -12.33
C LEU A 11 -7.68 -8.01 -13.83
N ALA A 12 -7.18 -6.94 -14.47
CA ALA A 12 -6.95 -6.90 -15.92
C ALA A 12 -5.64 -7.59 -16.38
N LEU A 13 -4.72 -7.87 -15.45
CA LEU A 13 -3.49 -8.63 -15.72
C LEU A 13 -3.69 -10.15 -15.87
N THR A 14 -4.94 -10.64 -15.74
CA THR A 14 -5.26 -12.08 -15.79
C THR A 14 -5.45 -12.64 -17.21
N ALA A 15 -5.47 -11.80 -18.26
CA ALA A 15 -5.81 -12.22 -19.62
C ALA A 15 -4.64 -12.70 -20.50
N LEU A 16 -3.39 -12.69 -20.00
CA LEU A 16 -2.24 -13.26 -20.70
C LEU A 16 -1.63 -14.39 -19.87
N CYS A 17 -2.18 -15.59 -20.02
CA CYS A 17 -1.58 -16.91 -19.76
C CYS A 17 -0.36 -16.97 -18.81
N PHE A 18 -0.47 -16.44 -17.61
CA PHE A 18 0.45 -16.70 -16.50
C PHE A 18 -0.35 -16.54 -15.21
N PRO A 19 -0.52 -17.60 -14.41
CA PRO A 19 -1.28 -17.52 -13.20
C PRO A 19 -0.42 -16.87 -12.11
N ILE A 20 -0.28 -15.55 -12.18
CA ILE A 20 0.46 -14.74 -11.23
C ILE A 20 -0.58 -13.90 -10.49
N ALA A 21 -0.83 -14.26 -9.23
CA ALA A 21 -1.57 -13.38 -8.32
C ALA A 21 -0.67 -12.18 -7.98
N ASN A 22 -0.94 -11.04 -8.61
CA ASN A 22 -0.17 -9.82 -8.39
C ASN A 22 -0.66 -9.11 -7.13
N MET A 23 0.28 -8.75 -6.26
CA MET A 23 -0.03 -7.97 -5.07
C MET A 23 1.02 -6.87 -4.89
N CYS A 24 0.56 -5.61 -4.94
CA CYS A 24 1.41 -4.43 -4.81
C CYS A 24 1.26 -3.81 -3.41
N THR A 25 2.36 -3.51 -2.72
CA THR A 25 2.39 -2.60 -1.55
C THR A 25 3.04 -1.27 -1.91
N TYR A 26 2.69 -0.23 -1.17
CA TYR A 26 3.24 1.10 -1.34
C TYR A 26 3.84 1.55 -0.01
N ARG A 27 5.15 1.74 0.03
CA ARG A 27 5.81 2.43 1.14
C ARG A 27 6.20 3.83 0.67
N TYR A 28 5.69 4.83 1.37
CA TYR A 28 6.12 6.21 1.23
C TYR A 28 7.36 6.43 2.09
N ASP A 29 8.42 6.97 1.48
CA ASP A 29 9.61 7.44 2.20
C ASP A 29 9.51 8.97 2.29
N ASP A 30 9.11 9.49 3.46
CA ASP A 30 9.14 10.94 3.73
C ASP A 30 10.51 11.33 4.29
N THR A 31 11.19 12.28 3.65
CA THR A 31 12.44 12.87 4.17
C THR A 31 12.22 14.19 4.93
N ARG A 32 10.98 14.58 5.21
CA ARG A 32 10.68 15.81 5.96
C ARG A 32 10.70 15.57 7.46
N ILE A 33 11.89 15.65 8.05
CA ILE A 33 12.07 15.80 9.50
C ILE A 33 11.63 17.23 9.88
N ALA A 34 10.54 17.37 10.63
CA ALA A 34 10.13 18.66 11.19
C ALA A 34 11.13 19.12 12.27
N LYS A 35 11.63 20.36 12.15
CA LYS A 35 12.53 20.97 13.15
C LYS A 35 11.78 21.19 14.47
N GLU A 36 12.32 20.60 15.54
CA GLU A 36 11.85 20.78 16.91
C GLU A 36 12.11 22.22 17.39
N LYS A 37 11.09 22.92 17.89
CA LYS A 37 11.25 24.20 18.61
C LYS A 37 11.36 23.94 20.12
N LYS A 38 12.47 24.35 20.73
CA LYS A 38 12.68 24.28 22.19
C LYS A 38 11.91 25.38 22.94
N GLY A 39 10.96 24.94 23.78
CA GLY A 39 10.91 25.31 25.20
C GLY A 39 10.01 26.47 25.65
N GLY A 40 9.10 26.16 26.59
CA GLY A 40 8.49 27.09 27.55
C GLY A 40 7.98 26.34 28.78
N LYS A 41 8.18 26.87 30.00
CA LYS A 41 7.76 26.23 31.27
C LYS A 41 6.23 26.10 31.34
N LYS A 42 5.72 24.87 31.48
CA LYS A 42 4.29 24.53 31.51
C LYS A 42 3.81 24.45 32.97
N LYS A 43 2.71 25.14 33.31
CA LYS A 43 2.06 25.05 34.63
C LYS A 43 1.50 23.63 34.84
N THR A 44 1.60 23.09 36.06
CA THR A 44 1.04 21.80 36.47
C THR A 44 -0.48 21.88 36.50
N VAL A 45 -1.11 21.60 35.37
CA VAL A 45 -2.55 21.36 35.22
C VAL A 45 -2.68 19.96 34.66
N ASP A 46 -3.64 19.18 35.15
CA ASP A 46 -3.89 17.83 34.62
C ASP A 46 -4.00 17.89 33.10
N PRO A 47 -3.17 17.12 32.35
CA PRO A 47 -3.11 17.18 30.89
C PRO A 47 -4.45 16.89 30.19
N PHE A 48 -5.42 16.34 30.93
CA PHE A 48 -6.72 15.91 30.47
C PHE A 48 -7.86 16.91 30.76
N ALA A 49 -7.66 17.91 31.63
CA ALA A 49 -8.74 18.78 32.10
C ALA A 49 -9.23 19.85 31.09
N LYS A 50 -8.50 20.07 29.99
CA LYS A 50 -8.82 21.05 28.93
C LYS A 50 -8.93 20.43 27.54
N LYS A 51 -8.95 19.10 27.47
CA LYS A 51 -8.84 18.38 26.20
C LYS A 51 -10.23 17.95 25.75
N ASP A 52 -10.72 18.55 24.68
CA ASP A 52 -11.91 18.04 23.99
C ASP A 52 -11.60 16.62 23.50
N TRP A 53 -12.39 15.68 24.00
CA TRP A 53 -12.06 14.26 24.06
C TRP A 53 -12.44 13.47 22.80
N TRP A 54 -13.00 14.13 21.79
CA TRP A 54 -13.44 13.48 20.57
C TRP A 54 -13.09 14.33 19.35
N TYR A 55 -12.26 13.73 18.48
CA TYR A 55 -12.06 14.20 17.12
C TYR A 55 -12.50 13.10 16.16
N ASP A 56 -13.33 13.47 15.20
CA ASP A 56 -13.79 12.60 14.14
C ASP A 56 -12.72 12.49 13.06
N ILE A 57 -12.03 11.36 12.99
CA ILE A 57 -11.07 11.09 11.92
C ILE A 57 -11.84 10.76 10.65
N LYS A 58 -11.64 11.56 9.61
CA LYS A 58 -12.23 11.36 8.28
C LYS A 58 -11.19 10.81 7.31
N ALA A 59 -11.52 9.70 6.67
CA ALA A 59 -10.70 9.12 5.61
C ALA A 59 -10.85 9.92 4.29
N PRO A 60 -9.83 9.89 3.41
CA PRO A 60 -9.87 10.52 2.10
C PRO A 60 -11.05 10.06 1.24
N SER A 61 -11.39 10.86 0.22
CA SER A 61 -12.45 10.59 -0.77
C SER A 61 -12.27 9.28 -1.55
N LEU A 62 -11.06 8.71 -1.53
CA LEU A 62 -10.73 7.43 -2.15
C LEU A 62 -11.41 6.22 -1.50
N PHE A 63 -11.74 6.31 -0.20
CA PHE A 63 -12.35 5.21 0.54
C PHE A 63 -13.87 5.28 0.46
N SER A 64 -14.52 4.12 0.28
CA SER A 64 -15.99 4.04 0.23
C SER A 64 -16.64 4.48 1.55
N VAL A 65 -15.97 4.26 2.68
CA VAL A 65 -16.43 4.66 4.01
C VAL A 65 -15.43 5.68 4.56
N ARG A 66 -15.94 6.87 4.89
CA ARG A 66 -15.12 7.98 5.41
C ARG A 66 -14.94 7.96 6.92
N SER A 67 -15.75 7.22 7.66
CA SER A 67 -15.55 6.98 9.10
C SER A 67 -14.55 5.84 9.30
N VAL A 68 -13.44 6.14 9.96
CA VAL A 68 -12.40 5.14 10.25
C VAL A 68 -12.91 4.19 11.34
N GLY A 69 -12.80 2.87 11.12
CA GLY A 69 -13.08 1.85 12.15
C GLY A 69 -14.12 0.77 11.82
N LYS A 70 -14.74 0.77 10.62
CA LYS A 70 -15.78 -0.22 10.25
C LYS A 70 -15.57 -0.80 8.85
N THR A 71 -14.67 -1.79 8.69
CA THR A 71 -14.59 -2.59 7.44
C THR A 71 -14.05 -3.99 7.74
N GLN A 72 -14.80 -5.04 7.37
CA GLN A 72 -14.39 -6.45 7.54
C GLN A 72 -13.79 -7.07 6.27
N ASP A 73 -14.20 -6.60 5.08
CA ASP A 73 -13.94 -7.32 3.82
C ASP A 73 -12.48 -7.30 3.31
N GLN A 74 -11.64 -6.40 3.82
CA GLN A 74 -10.23 -6.25 3.38
C GLN A 74 -9.25 -6.10 4.55
N SER A 75 -9.44 -6.90 5.61
CA SER A 75 -8.63 -6.86 6.84
C SER A 75 -7.12 -7.06 6.67
N TYR A 76 -6.67 -7.64 5.56
CA TYR A 76 -5.25 -7.89 5.30
C TYR A 76 -4.49 -6.67 4.75
N LYS A 77 -5.18 -5.64 4.25
CA LYS A 77 -4.58 -4.40 3.74
C LYS A 77 -4.58 -3.35 4.83
N ASN A 78 -3.40 -3.03 5.34
CA ASN A 78 -3.20 -2.01 6.36
C ASN A 78 -2.89 -0.68 5.68
N PHE A 79 -3.87 0.22 5.66
CA PHE A 79 -3.69 1.59 5.17
C PHE A 79 -3.19 2.49 6.30
N ARG A 80 -2.12 3.24 6.03
CA ARG A 80 -1.60 4.28 6.92
C ARG A 80 -2.12 5.62 6.41
N LEU A 81 -2.76 6.37 7.29
CA LEU A 81 -3.30 7.69 7.01
C LEU A 81 -2.53 8.72 7.85
N GLY A 82 -2.06 9.79 7.21
CA GLY A 82 -1.41 10.92 7.86
C GLY A 82 -2.41 12.05 8.07
N VAL A 83 -2.36 12.71 9.23
CA VAL A 83 -3.18 13.90 9.48
C VAL A 83 -2.60 15.08 8.71
N GLU A 84 -3.42 15.74 7.89
CA GLU A 84 -3.01 16.92 7.13
C GLU A 84 -3.59 18.20 7.74
N ASP A 85 -4.87 18.19 8.11
CA ASP A 85 -5.57 19.36 8.64
C ASP A 85 -6.65 18.99 9.68
N VAL A 86 -6.98 19.95 10.55
CA VAL A 86 -8.02 19.83 11.58
C VAL A 86 -9.04 20.95 11.40
N GLN A 87 -10.28 20.58 11.08
CA GLN A 87 -11.38 21.50 10.84
C GLN A 87 -12.47 21.31 11.90
N GLY A 88 -12.47 22.20 12.90
CA GLY A 88 -13.30 22.03 14.09
C GLY A 88 -12.99 20.69 14.76
N ASN A 89 -14.00 19.82 14.83
CA ASN A 89 -13.84 18.49 15.44
C ASN A 89 -13.48 17.40 14.41
N ASN A 90 -13.37 17.74 13.13
CA ASN A 90 -13.02 16.78 12.07
C ASN A 90 -11.52 16.84 11.78
N VAL A 91 -10.88 15.68 11.73
CA VAL A 91 -9.48 15.55 11.33
C VAL A 91 -9.45 14.99 9.92
N LEU A 92 -8.95 15.79 8.98
CA LEU A 92 -8.77 15.38 7.60
C LEU A 92 -7.44 14.62 7.47
N THR A 93 -7.52 13.43 6.88
CA THR A 93 -6.37 12.57 6.69
C THR A 93 -6.07 12.36 5.21
N ASN A 94 -4.80 12.11 4.90
CA ASN A 94 -4.29 11.81 3.58
C ASN A 94 -3.60 10.44 3.57
N PHE A 95 -3.45 9.83 2.40
CA PHE A 95 -2.78 8.55 2.24
C PHE A 95 -1.28 8.68 2.52
N TRP A 96 -0.80 7.92 3.50
CA TRP A 96 0.63 7.85 3.85
C TRP A 96 1.27 6.56 3.34
N GLY A 97 0.55 5.45 3.28
CA GLY A 97 1.14 4.20 2.81
C GLY A 97 0.23 3.01 2.99
N MET A 98 0.69 1.86 2.50
CA MET A 98 -0.06 0.62 2.58
C MET A 98 0.88 -0.56 2.79
N ASP A 99 0.59 -1.34 3.83
CA ASP A 99 1.26 -2.60 4.13
C ASP A 99 0.26 -3.76 4.11
N PHE A 100 0.76 -4.99 4.04
CA PHE A 100 -0.04 -6.18 4.31
C PHE A 100 0.11 -6.64 5.75
N THR A 101 -0.90 -7.33 6.29
CA THR A 101 -0.76 -8.04 7.57
C THR A 101 0.28 -9.15 7.46
N ARG A 102 1.00 -9.38 8.57
CA ARG A 102 2.03 -10.43 8.63
C ARG A 102 1.46 -11.81 8.33
N ASP A 103 0.24 -12.07 8.78
CA ASP A 103 -0.43 -13.35 8.58
C ASP A 103 -0.72 -13.60 7.09
N LYS A 104 -1.11 -12.56 6.35
CA LYS A 104 -1.34 -12.68 4.92
C LYS A 104 -0.04 -12.90 4.16
N LEU A 105 1.02 -12.16 4.49
CA LEU A 105 2.36 -12.36 3.89
C LEU A 105 2.87 -13.79 4.11
N ARG A 106 2.73 -14.32 5.33
CA ARG A 106 3.13 -15.70 5.67
C ARG A 106 2.28 -16.76 4.97
N CYS A 107 0.97 -16.51 4.85
CA CYS A 107 0.06 -17.42 4.14
C CYS A 107 0.40 -17.51 2.65
N LEU A 108 0.78 -16.39 2.03
CA LEU A 108 1.16 -16.36 0.63
C LEU A 108 2.56 -16.93 0.40
N ALA A 109 3.50 -16.70 1.32
CA ALA A 109 4.85 -17.26 1.30
C ALA A 109 4.87 -18.74 1.72
N GLY A 110 4.22 -19.59 0.94
CA GLY A 110 4.21 -21.04 1.13
C GLY A 110 5.40 -21.74 0.46
N LYS A 111 5.43 -23.07 0.59
CA LYS A 111 6.42 -23.96 -0.07
C LYS A 111 5.87 -24.49 -1.41
N CYS A 112 6.73 -25.08 -2.23
CA CYS A 112 6.39 -25.75 -3.51
C CYS A 112 6.01 -24.83 -4.69
N HIS A 113 6.29 -23.54 -4.59
CA HIS A 113 6.15 -22.58 -5.67
C HIS A 113 7.28 -21.55 -5.59
N THR A 114 7.52 -20.83 -6.68
CA THR A 114 8.50 -19.73 -6.69
C THR A 114 7.85 -18.44 -6.20
N PHE A 115 8.55 -17.77 -5.29
CA PHE A 115 8.27 -16.40 -4.88
C PHE A 115 9.09 -15.43 -5.73
N ILE A 116 8.42 -14.43 -6.30
CA ILE A 116 9.04 -13.41 -7.15
C ILE A 116 8.71 -12.04 -6.56
N GLU A 117 9.72 -11.36 -6.06
CA GLU A 117 9.63 -9.97 -5.60
C GLU A 117 10.28 -9.00 -6.59
N ALA A 118 9.69 -7.80 -6.70
CA ALA A 118 10.22 -6.65 -7.42
C ALA A 118 10.03 -5.39 -6.55
N LEU A 119 11.05 -4.54 -6.49
CA LEU A 119 11.03 -3.27 -5.77
C LEU A 119 11.42 -2.15 -6.73
N VAL A 120 10.71 -1.02 -6.68
CA VAL A 120 10.97 0.13 -7.53
C VAL A 120 10.68 1.42 -6.79
N ASP A 121 11.59 2.38 -6.91
CA ASP A 121 11.39 3.75 -6.44
C ASP A 121 10.87 4.59 -7.61
N VAL A 122 9.67 5.16 -7.47
CA VAL A 122 9.00 5.94 -8.53
C VAL A 122 8.64 7.32 -8.01
N LYS A 123 8.84 8.34 -8.85
CA LYS A 123 8.36 9.70 -8.61
C LYS A 123 7.00 9.87 -9.27
N THR A 124 6.01 10.27 -8.49
CA THR A 124 4.67 10.59 -9.01
C THR A 124 4.62 12.01 -9.57
N THR A 125 3.51 12.34 -10.24
CA THR A 125 3.24 13.69 -10.78
C THR A 125 3.24 14.79 -9.71
N ASP A 126 2.87 14.44 -8.47
CA ASP A 126 2.79 15.36 -7.34
C ASP A 126 4.14 15.57 -6.62
N ASN A 127 5.25 15.17 -7.25
CA ASN A 127 6.61 15.19 -6.69
C ASN A 127 6.79 14.34 -5.40
N PHE A 128 5.96 13.31 -5.20
CA PHE A 128 6.18 12.32 -4.14
C PHE A 128 7.04 11.16 -4.65
N THR A 129 7.98 10.72 -3.82
CA THR A 129 8.77 9.50 -4.05
C THR A 129 8.12 8.33 -3.34
N LEU A 130 7.72 7.30 -4.09
CA LEU A 130 7.16 6.07 -3.57
C LEU A 130 8.08 4.90 -3.82
N ARG A 131 8.30 4.07 -2.80
CA ARG A 131 8.88 2.75 -2.94
C ARG A 131 7.75 1.73 -3.04
N VAL A 132 7.54 1.24 -4.25
CA VAL A 132 6.51 0.25 -4.56
C VAL A 132 7.14 -1.12 -4.52
N PHE A 133 6.50 -2.06 -3.83
CA PHE A 133 6.88 -3.47 -3.88
C PHE A 133 5.78 -4.25 -4.57
N CYS A 134 6.17 -5.15 -5.45
CA CYS A 134 5.27 -6.13 -6.04
C CYS A 134 5.76 -7.53 -5.72
N MET A 135 4.83 -8.37 -5.29
CA MET A 135 5.06 -9.79 -5.06
C MET A 135 4.18 -10.59 -6.00
N GLY A 136 4.75 -11.65 -6.56
CA GLY A 136 4.08 -12.63 -7.38
C GLY A 136 4.49 -14.04 -7.00
N PHE A 137 3.57 -14.97 -7.20
CA PHE A 137 3.79 -16.39 -6.95
C PHE A 137 3.45 -17.18 -8.20
N THR A 138 4.16 -18.28 -8.45
CA THR A 138 3.73 -19.23 -9.47
C THR A 138 2.56 -20.06 -8.96
N MET A 139 1.51 -20.15 -9.76
CA MET A 139 0.40 -21.07 -9.48
C MET A 139 0.58 -22.39 -10.22
N ARG A 140 0.12 -23.46 -9.59
CA ARG A 140 0.02 -24.78 -10.23
C ARG A 140 -1.10 -24.77 -11.27
N ARG A 141 -0.87 -25.44 -12.41
CA ARG A 141 -1.95 -25.68 -13.40
C ARG A 141 -2.84 -26.82 -12.93
N GLU A 142 -4.12 -26.78 -13.26
CA GLU A 142 -5.11 -27.78 -12.78
C GLU A 142 -4.74 -29.23 -13.12
N LYS A 143 -4.19 -29.47 -14.31
CA LYS A 143 -3.80 -30.82 -14.80
C LYS A 143 -2.34 -31.21 -14.51
N GLN A 144 -1.67 -30.48 -13.62
CA GLN A 144 -0.26 -30.75 -13.29
C GLN A 144 -0.14 -31.85 -12.23
N VAL A 145 0.53 -32.95 -12.58
CA VAL A 145 0.76 -34.10 -11.67
C VAL A 145 1.73 -33.77 -10.54
N LEU A 146 2.79 -33.00 -10.84
CA LEU A 146 3.80 -32.59 -9.86
C LEU A 146 3.23 -31.60 -8.84
N ARG A 147 3.54 -31.83 -7.56
CA ARG A 147 3.16 -30.91 -6.46
C ARG A 147 3.93 -29.59 -6.49
N THR A 148 5.13 -29.57 -7.08
CA THR A 148 6.00 -28.40 -7.15
C THR A 148 5.81 -27.64 -8.46
N CYS A 149 5.87 -26.31 -8.40
CA CYS A 149 5.74 -25.41 -9.55
C CYS A 149 6.79 -24.29 -9.52
N TYR A 150 8.07 -24.68 -9.53
CA TYR A 150 9.17 -23.73 -9.53
C TYR A 150 9.45 -23.18 -10.93
N ALA A 151 9.60 -21.86 -11.05
CA ALA A 151 10.04 -21.21 -12.28
C ALA A 151 11.57 -21.29 -12.46
N GLN A 152 12.01 -21.41 -13.71
CA GLN A 152 13.43 -21.26 -14.07
C GLN A 152 13.90 -19.82 -13.84
N SER A 153 15.17 -19.64 -13.45
CA SER A 153 15.75 -18.32 -13.18
C SER A 153 15.68 -17.33 -14.36
N SER A 154 15.70 -17.82 -15.60
CA SER A 154 15.51 -17.02 -16.81
C SER A 154 14.13 -16.35 -16.82
N HIS A 155 13.07 -17.14 -16.61
CA HIS A 155 11.69 -16.65 -16.53
C HIS A 155 11.49 -15.70 -15.34
N ILE A 156 12.10 -15.97 -14.18
CA ILE A 156 12.02 -15.07 -13.01
C ILE A 156 12.57 -13.69 -13.35
N ARG A 157 13.70 -13.61 -14.08
CA ARG A 157 14.30 -12.34 -14.51
C ARG A 157 13.40 -11.60 -15.49
N GLN A 158 12.86 -12.31 -16.49
CA GLN A 158 11.93 -11.72 -17.46
C GLN A 158 10.67 -11.18 -16.79
N ILE A 159 10.08 -11.93 -15.85
CA ILE A 159 8.91 -11.50 -15.07
C ILE A 159 9.26 -10.26 -14.25
N ARG A 160 10.41 -10.23 -13.56
CA ARG A 160 10.85 -9.04 -12.80
C ARG A 160 11.01 -7.81 -13.68
N CYS A 161 11.63 -7.93 -14.86
CA CYS A 161 11.74 -6.81 -15.80
C CYS A 161 10.36 -6.27 -16.19
N LYS A 162 9.41 -7.16 -16.49
CA LYS A 162 8.03 -6.77 -16.84
C LYS A 162 7.25 -6.18 -15.67
N MET A 163 7.44 -6.70 -14.45
CA MET A 163 6.83 -6.13 -13.24
C MET A 163 7.29 -4.69 -13.03
N VAL A 164 8.60 -4.45 -13.10
CA VAL A 164 9.19 -3.11 -12.93
C VAL A 164 8.66 -2.15 -14.01
N GLU A 165 8.63 -2.57 -15.27
CA GLU A 165 8.12 -1.77 -16.39
C GLU A 165 6.67 -1.31 -16.14
N ILE A 166 5.79 -2.24 -15.77
CA ILE A 166 4.37 -1.94 -15.50
C ILE A 166 4.21 -1.03 -14.27
N MET A 167 4.99 -1.29 -13.21
CA MET A 167 4.96 -0.49 -11.99
C MET A 167 5.32 0.97 -12.27
N VAL A 168 6.42 1.22 -12.99
CA VAL A 168 6.87 2.57 -13.35
C VAL A 168 5.82 3.28 -14.19
N ASN A 169 5.30 2.62 -15.22
CA ASN A 169 4.32 3.22 -16.13
C ASN A 169 3.03 3.62 -15.40
N GLN A 170 2.53 2.79 -14.49
CA GLN A 170 1.32 3.09 -13.72
C GLN A 170 1.58 4.18 -12.68
N ALA A 171 2.63 4.03 -11.86
CA ALA A 171 2.88 4.93 -10.73
C ALA A 171 3.28 6.35 -11.18
N SER A 172 3.99 6.50 -12.31
CA SER A 172 4.40 7.81 -12.82
C SER A 172 3.21 8.67 -13.27
N SER A 173 2.12 8.04 -13.72
CA SER A 173 0.91 8.73 -14.20
C SER A 173 -0.06 9.15 -13.09
N CYS A 174 0.18 8.69 -11.86
CA CYS A 174 -0.80 8.81 -10.78
C CYS A 174 -0.58 10.06 -9.92
N ILE A 175 -1.71 10.57 -9.42
CA ILE A 175 -1.82 11.63 -8.42
C ILE A 175 -2.21 10.96 -7.09
N LEU A 176 -1.53 11.29 -6.00
CA LEU A 176 -1.74 10.71 -4.67
C LEU A 176 -2.70 11.53 -3.81
N LYS A 177 -2.68 12.86 -3.94
CA LYS A 177 -3.59 13.74 -3.22
C LYS A 177 -4.92 13.89 -3.96
N SER A 178 -6.05 13.73 -3.29
CA SER A 178 -7.39 13.94 -3.84
C SER A 178 -8.34 14.48 -2.78
#